data_AF-A0A929YRW3-F1
#
_entry.id   AF-A0A929YRW3-F1
#
_cell.length_a   1.000
_cell.length_b   1.000
_cell.length_c   1.000
_cell.angle_alpha   90.00
_cell.angle_beta   90.00
_cell.angle_gamma   90.00
#
_symmetry.space_group_name_H-M   'P 1'
#
loop_
_entity.id
_entity.type
_entity.pdbx_description
1 polymer ?
#
loop_
_entity_poly.entity_id
_entity_poly.type
_entity_poly.pdbx_seq_one_letter_code
_entity_poly.pdbx_strand_id
1 'polypeptide(L)'
;SMKEQSMKEQSMKEQSMKEEPLDEEELKKRLLQVDPSSRVVYTADGRRIASDNENLQKRIQEKKEEELTVDSVPEKAAKPYVFPPLSLLKRSHSQEEEKRSEIEKNAQTLKETLKSCGITVSISNVSVGPSVTRYELQPEQGVKLAKIVSLSNDIKMRLAAADIRIEAPIPGKSAVGIEVPNKNSQVVYLGDILSSPAFLENKMKLAFGVGKDIGGKVVVTDIAKMPHLLVAGATGAGKSVSINTLIMSILYRYSPEEVRMIMVDPKVVELQVYNGIPHLLIPVVTDPKKAAAALNWAVAEMTSRYKKFAAYGVRDLSGYNEKIRGLSEEEREKEGLSVLPQILIIID
;
A
#
# COMPACT_ATOMS: atom_id res chain seq x y z
N SER A 1 70.72 -2.20 -64.88
CA SER A 1 69.65 -2.57 -63.93
C SER A 1 69.19 -1.41 -63.03
N MET A 2 69.12 -0.17 -63.53
CA MET A 2 68.64 1.00 -62.75
C MET A 2 67.82 2.01 -63.59
N LYS A 3 67.46 1.68 -64.84
CA LYS A 3 66.62 2.55 -65.72
C LYS A 3 65.20 2.01 -65.99
N GLU A 4 64.90 0.76 -65.64
CA GLU A 4 63.53 0.20 -65.68
C GLU A 4 62.78 0.33 -64.34
N GLN A 5 63.48 0.56 -63.23
CA GLN A 5 62.83 0.84 -61.93
C GLN A 5 62.39 2.31 -61.80
N SER A 6 63.07 3.25 -62.44
CA SER A 6 62.69 4.68 -62.40
C SER A 6 61.46 5.02 -63.27
N MET A 7 61.13 4.21 -64.30
CA MET A 7 59.94 4.43 -65.13
C MET A 7 58.66 3.77 -64.56
N LYS A 8 58.78 2.79 -63.66
CA LYS A 8 57.62 2.26 -62.91
C LYS A 8 57.22 3.13 -61.71
N GLU A 9 58.15 3.89 -61.14
CA GLU A 9 57.85 4.84 -60.06
C GLU A 9 57.26 6.17 -60.56
N GLN A 10 57.50 6.56 -61.82
CA GLN A 10 56.84 7.72 -62.43
C GLN A 10 55.48 7.39 -63.08
N SER A 11 55.18 6.12 -63.35
CA SER A 11 53.87 5.67 -63.85
C SER A 11 52.81 5.46 -62.75
N MET A 12 53.17 5.50 -61.46
CA MET A 12 52.22 5.41 -60.35
C MET A 12 51.89 6.77 -59.71
N LYS A 13 52.46 7.87 -60.21
CA LYS A 13 52.30 9.21 -59.63
C LYS A 13 51.28 10.10 -60.32
N GLU A 14 50.71 9.70 -61.45
CA GLU A 14 49.67 10.48 -62.14
C GLU A 14 48.63 9.56 -62.78
N GLN A 15 47.79 8.92 -61.95
CA GLN A 15 46.46 8.46 -62.37
C GLN A 15 45.54 8.33 -61.14
N SER A 16 44.94 9.48 -60.79
CA SER A 16 43.52 9.59 -60.47
C SER A 16 42.92 8.58 -59.48
N MET A 17 42.87 8.97 -58.21
CA MET A 17 41.59 9.34 -57.60
C MET A 17 41.80 10.62 -56.80
N LYS A 18 41.29 11.73 -57.34
CA LYS A 18 40.96 12.90 -56.53
C LYS A 18 39.89 12.45 -55.55
N GLU A 19 40.24 12.23 -54.29
CA GLU A 19 39.23 12.29 -53.23
C GLU A 19 39.11 13.77 -52.86
N GLU A 20 38.08 14.41 -53.39
CA GLU A 20 37.57 15.66 -52.84
C GLU A 20 37.26 15.44 -51.35
N PRO A 21 37.49 16.43 -50.48
CA PRO A 21 37.16 16.29 -49.07
C PRO A 21 35.66 16.00 -48.97
N LEU A 22 35.33 14.77 -48.58
CA LEU A 22 33.95 14.32 -48.43
C LEU A 22 33.23 15.25 -47.45
N ASP A 23 32.07 15.75 -47.91
CA ASP A 23 31.20 16.63 -47.14
C ASP A 23 30.82 15.94 -45.82
N GLU A 24 30.80 16.71 -44.74
CA GLU A 24 30.63 16.23 -43.36
C GLU A 24 29.27 15.51 -43.19
N GLU A 25 28.29 15.86 -44.01
CA GLU A 25 27.00 15.19 -44.13
C GLU A 25 27.08 13.78 -44.73
N GLU A 26 27.98 13.54 -45.68
CA GLU A 26 28.13 12.25 -46.36
C GLU A 26 28.86 11.23 -45.47
N LEU A 27 29.84 11.71 -44.69
CA LEU A 27 30.47 10.96 -43.61
C LEU A 27 29.47 10.58 -42.50
N LYS A 28 28.59 11.50 -42.10
CA LYS A 28 27.50 11.22 -41.15
C LYS A 28 26.50 10.19 -41.72
N LYS A 29 26.12 10.29 -42.99
CA LYS A 29 25.25 9.31 -43.65
C LYS A 29 25.86 7.91 -43.70
N ARG A 30 27.16 7.78 -44.00
CA ARG A 30 27.86 6.49 -43.96
C ARG A 30 27.99 5.91 -42.55
N LEU A 31 28.20 6.77 -41.54
CA LEU A 31 28.23 6.36 -40.13
C LEU A 31 26.86 5.94 -39.58
N LEU A 32 25.77 6.48 -40.13
CA LEU A 32 24.39 6.16 -39.75
C LEU A 32 23.80 4.94 -40.48
N GLN A 33 24.41 4.46 -41.57
CA GLN A 33 23.94 3.30 -42.34
C GLN A 33 24.46 1.95 -41.86
N VAL A 34 25.49 1.92 -41.01
CA VAL A 34 26.02 0.66 -40.47
C VAL A 34 25.56 0.51 -39.03
N ASP A 35 24.74 -0.51 -38.79
CA ASP A 35 24.24 -0.86 -37.46
C ASP A 35 25.43 -0.99 -36.46
N PRO A 36 25.48 -0.17 -35.39
CA PRO A 36 26.58 -0.21 -34.42
C PRO A 36 26.74 -1.57 -33.73
N SER A 37 25.72 -2.43 -33.80
CA SER A 37 25.64 -3.71 -33.11
C SER A 37 26.49 -4.83 -33.72
N SER A 38 27.04 -4.69 -34.93
CA SER A 38 27.81 -5.75 -35.60
C SER A 38 29.33 -5.57 -35.58
N ARG A 39 29.85 -4.54 -34.89
CA ARG A 39 31.29 -4.29 -34.83
C ARG A 39 31.98 -5.22 -33.83
N VAL A 40 32.80 -6.12 -34.37
CA VAL A 40 33.67 -7.01 -33.60
C VAL A 40 35.05 -6.37 -33.50
N VAL A 41 35.51 -6.11 -32.27
CA VAL A 41 36.84 -5.52 -32.02
C VAL A 41 37.82 -6.63 -31.66
N TYR A 42 38.96 -6.66 -32.34
CA TYR A 42 40.04 -7.60 -32.08
C TYR A 42 41.26 -6.86 -31.51
N THR A 43 41.94 -7.47 -30.54
CA THR A 43 43.22 -6.98 -30.03
C THR A 43 44.35 -7.26 -31.04
N ALA A 44 45.50 -6.59 -30.89
CA ALA A 44 46.65 -6.78 -31.77
C ALA A 44 47.24 -8.21 -31.74
N ASP A 45 46.91 -9.01 -30.72
CA ASP A 45 47.22 -10.44 -30.61
C ASP A 45 46.10 -11.37 -31.11
N GLY A 46 45.08 -10.82 -31.78
CA GLY A 46 44.04 -11.57 -32.49
C GLY A 46 42.88 -12.07 -31.63
N ARG A 47 42.75 -11.64 -30.37
CA ARG A 47 41.64 -12.06 -29.50
C ARG A 47 40.41 -11.18 -29.74
N ARG A 48 39.25 -11.82 -29.88
CA ARG A 48 37.96 -11.15 -30.04
C ARG A 48 37.47 -10.59 -28.70
N ILE A 49 37.17 -9.30 -28.64
CA ILE A 49 36.51 -8.65 -27.50
C ILE A 49 35.00 -8.71 -27.73
N ALA A 50 34.25 -9.29 -26.80
CA ALA A 50 32.79 -9.38 -26.87
C ALA A 50 32.17 -7.97 -26.73
N SER A 51 31.11 -7.70 -27.49
CA SER A 51 30.43 -6.40 -27.45
C SER A 51 29.65 -6.22 -26.15
N ASP A 52 29.39 -4.96 -25.76
CA ASP A 52 28.57 -4.64 -24.59
C ASP A 52 27.17 -5.28 -24.66
N ASN A 53 26.64 -5.46 -25.87
CA ASN A 53 25.34 -6.08 -26.11
C ASN A 53 25.36 -7.61 -25.91
N GLU A 54 26.44 -8.29 -26.32
CA GLU A 54 26.65 -9.73 -26.04
C GLU A 54 26.82 -9.98 -24.54
N ASN A 55 27.52 -9.09 -23.83
CA ASN A 55 27.63 -9.14 -22.37
C ASN A 55 26.28 -8.86 -21.68
N LEU A 56 25.46 -7.96 -22.24
CA LEU A 56 24.11 -7.69 -21.76
C LEU A 56 23.19 -8.91 -21.95
N GLN A 57 23.25 -9.55 -23.12
CA GLN A 57 22.49 -10.77 -23.42
C GLN A 57 22.94 -11.95 -22.55
N LYS A 58 24.24 -12.14 -22.33
CA LYS A 58 24.74 -13.13 -21.36
C LYS A 58 24.25 -12.85 -19.94
N ARG A 59 24.26 -11.59 -19.48
CA ARG A 59 23.71 -11.21 -18.17
C ARG A 59 22.19 -11.38 -18.07
N ILE A 60 21.45 -11.27 -19.18
CA ILE A 60 20.01 -11.54 -19.24
C ILE A 60 19.74 -13.05 -19.23
N GLN A 61 20.60 -13.84 -19.89
CA GLN A 61 20.54 -15.30 -19.92
C GLN A 61 20.93 -15.91 -18.56
N GLU A 62 21.98 -15.41 -17.91
CA GLU A 62 22.44 -15.82 -16.58
C GLU A 62 21.48 -15.37 -15.46
N LYS A 63 20.70 -14.30 -15.66
CA LYS A 63 19.64 -13.87 -14.71
C LYS A 63 18.32 -14.63 -14.84
N LYS A 64 18.18 -15.48 -15.86
CA LYS A 64 16.96 -16.26 -16.07
C LYS A 64 16.82 -17.45 -15.11
N GLU A 65 17.78 -17.65 -14.20
CA GLU A 65 17.78 -18.76 -13.22
C GLU A 65 17.55 -18.35 -11.76
N GLU A 66 17.22 -17.08 -11.47
CA GLU A 66 16.52 -16.74 -10.21
C GLU A 66 15.06 -16.40 -10.50
N GLU A 67 14.32 -17.37 -11.04
CA GLU A 67 12.85 -17.29 -11.01
C GLU A 67 12.41 -17.30 -9.54
N LEU A 68 11.63 -16.30 -9.14
CA LEU A 68 10.86 -16.36 -7.90
C LEU A 68 9.94 -17.58 -8.01
N THR A 69 10.29 -18.67 -7.33
CA THR A 69 9.37 -19.76 -7.07
C THR A 69 8.34 -19.24 -6.08
N VAL A 70 7.29 -18.63 -6.59
CA VAL A 70 6.07 -18.42 -5.82
C VAL A 70 5.52 -19.80 -5.55
N ASP A 71 5.44 -20.20 -4.27
CA ASP A 71 4.87 -21.50 -3.93
C ASP A 71 3.47 -21.56 -4.54
N SER A 72 3.25 -22.54 -5.42
CA SER A 72 1.91 -22.88 -5.87
C SER A 72 1.06 -23.12 -4.63
N VAL A 73 -0.12 -22.50 -4.56
CA VAL A 73 -1.05 -22.67 -3.43
C VAL A 73 -1.18 -24.19 -3.17
N PRO A 74 -0.70 -24.71 -2.02
CA PRO A 74 -0.63 -26.15 -1.80
C PRO A 74 -2.00 -26.80 -2.00
N GLU A 75 -2.04 -27.79 -2.90
CA GLU A 75 -3.26 -28.50 -3.33
C GLU A 75 -3.77 -29.55 -2.32
N LYS A 76 -3.07 -29.78 -1.20
CA LYS A 76 -3.45 -30.82 -0.22
C LYS A 76 -3.49 -30.32 1.22
N ALA A 77 -4.53 -30.78 1.92
CA ALA A 77 -4.97 -30.40 3.26
C ALA A 77 -3.82 -30.15 4.25
N ALA A 78 -3.46 -28.87 4.40
CA ALA A 78 -2.77 -28.42 5.59
C ALA A 78 -3.69 -28.69 6.79
N LYS A 79 -3.10 -28.98 7.96
CA LYS A 79 -3.89 -29.03 9.20
C LYS A 79 -4.75 -27.76 9.29
N PRO A 80 -6.00 -27.86 9.77
CA PRO A 80 -6.89 -26.69 9.89
C PRO A 80 -6.16 -25.56 10.59
N TYR A 81 -6.21 -24.36 10.00
CA TYR A 81 -5.55 -23.21 10.59
C TYR A 81 -6.15 -22.92 11.97
N VAL A 82 -5.29 -22.94 13.00
CA VAL A 82 -5.70 -22.61 14.36
C VAL A 82 -5.56 -21.11 14.54
N PHE A 83 -6.70 -20.42 14.63
CA PHE A 83 -6.72 -18.99 14.86
C PHE A 83 -6.06 -18.64 16.21
N PRO A 84 -5.25 -17.55 16.25
CA PRO A 84 -4.63 -17.13 17.49
C PRO A 84 -5.68 -16.71 18.53
N PRO A 85 -5.53 -17.05 19.81
CA PRO A 85 -6.47 -16.64 20.83
C PRO A 85 -6.34 -15.13 21.14
N LEU A 86 -7.47 -14.49 21.45
CA LEU A 86 -7.49 -13.05 21.82
C LEU A 86 -6.74 -12.74 23.13
N SER A 87 -6.43 -13.76 23.94
CA SER A 87 -5.63 -13.62 25.17
C SER A 87 -4.19 -13.19 24.92
N LEU A 88 -3.67 -13.34 23.69
CA LEU A 88 -2.37 -12.81 23.31
C LEU A 88 -2.37 -11.28 23.17
N LEU A 89 -3.55 -10.66 23.08
CA LEU A 89 -3.69 -9.21 22.88
C LEU A 89 -4.01 -8.50 24.19
N LYS A 90 -3.35 -7.37 24.41
CA LYS A 90 -3.71 -6.43 25.49
C LYS A 90 -5.07 -5.81 25.21
N ARG A 91 -5.80 -5.50 26.28
CA ARG A 91 -7.11 -4.83 26.27
C ARG A 91 -7.11 -3.66 27.25
N SER A 92 -8.00 -2.70 27.04
CA SER A 92 -8.13 -1.57 27.98
C SER A 92 -8.76 -2.02 29.31
N HIS A 93 -8.32 -1.38 30.40
CA HIS A 93 -8.99 -1.43 31.69
C HIS A 93 -9.88 -0.18 31.82
N SER A 94 -11.09 -0.33 32.36
CA SER A 94 -12.06 0.77 32.50
C SER A 94 -11.55 1.84 33.46
N GLN A 95 -11.45 3.09 32.99
CA GLN A 95 -11.27 4.28 33.82
C GLN A 95 -12.40 5.27 33.49
N GLU A 96 -13.41 5.37 34.35
CA GLU A 96 -14.63 6.16 34.09
C GLU A 96 -14.78 7.39 34.99
N GLU A 97 -14.21 7.40 36.19
CA GLU A 97 -14.57 8.40 37.21
C GLU A 97 -13.92 9.79 37.05
N GLU A 98 -12.68 9.90 36.55
CA GLU A 98 -12.00 11.20 36.41
C GLU A 98 -12.53 12.09 35.26
N LYS A 99 -13.30 11.55 34.32
CA LYS A 99 -13.62 12.22 33.05
C LYS A 99 -14.70 13.30 33.14
N ARG A 100 -15.68 13.13 34.03
CA ARG A 100 -16.93 13.93 33.99
C ARG A 100 -16.74 15.40 34.41
N SER A 101 -15.95 15.64 35.45
CA SER A 101 -15.67 16.98 35.98
C SER A 101 -14.91 17.86 34.97
N GLU A 102 -13.97 17.27 34.22
CA GLU A 102 -13.19 17.99 33.21
C GLU A 102 -14.04 18.41 32.00
N ILE A 103 -14.92 17.52 31.54
CA ILE A 103 -15.80 17.78 30.40
C ILE A 103 -16.72 18.97 30.69
N GLU A 104 -17.31 19.01 31.87
CA GLU A 104 -18.20 20.10 32.29
C GLU A 104 -17.45 21.44 32.41
N LYS A 105 -16.22 21.42 32.96
CA LYS A 105 -15.36 22.61 33.03
C LYS A 105 -15.03 23.16 31.64
N ASN A 106 -14.58 22.30 30.72
CA ASN A 106 -14.22 22.71 29.36
C ASN A 106 -15.44 23.23 28.58
N ALA A 107 -16.59 22.58 28.74
CA ALA A 107 -17.87 23.04 28.21
C ALA A 107 -18.22 24.46 28.68
N GLN A 108 -18.05 24.74 29.97
CA GLN A 108 -18.30 26.06 30.53
C GLN A 108 -17.31 27.10 30.01
N THR A 109 -16.01 26.77 29.98
CA THR A 109 -14.98 27.67 29.43
C THR A 109 -15.21 27.99 27.95
N LEU A 110 -15.67 27.04 27.14
CA LEU A 110 -16.04 27.27 25.73
C LEU A 110 -17.17 28.29 25.60
N LYS A 111 -18.25 28.13 26.38
CA LYS A 111 -19.39 29.06 26.38
C LYS A 111 -18.95 30.46 26.80
N GLU A 112 -18.17 30.58 27.87
CA GLU A 112 -17.70 31.86 28.39
C GLU A 112 -16.75 32.58 27.42
N THR A 113 -15.84 31.82 26.80
CA THR A 113 -14.89 32.36 25.82
C THR A 113 -15.62 32.92 24.61
N LEU A 114 -16.52 32.14 24.00
CA LEU A 114 -17.29 32.60 22.84
C LEU A 114 -18.19 33.79 23.20
N LYS A 115 -18.82 33.77 24.38
CA LYS A 115 -19.63 34.89 24.87
C LYS A 115 -18.81 36.16 25.03
N SER A 116 -17.58 36.08 25.54
CA SER A 116 -16.68 37.22 25.68
C SER A 116 -16.30 37.86 24.33
N CYS A 117 -16.31 37.08 23.25
CA CYS A 117 -16.09 37.54 21.88
C CYS A 117 -17.39 37.97 21.15
N GLY A 118 -18.50 38.08 21.90
CA GLY A 118 -19.81 38.46 21.38
C GLY A 118 -20.44 37.38 20.50
N ILE A 119 -20.26 36.11 20.85
CA ILE A 119 -20.92 34.96 20.21
C ILE A 119 -21.61 34.13 21.27
N THR A 120 -22.94 34.15 21.29
CA THR A 120 -23.70 33.27 22.17
C THR A 120 -23.88 31.91 21.51
N VAL A 121 -23.58 30.85 22.27
CA VAL A 121 -23.74 29.46 21.85
C VAL A 121 -24.36 28.63 22.97
N SER A 122 -25.09 27.58 22.60
CA SER A 122 -25.50 26.52 23.52
C SER A 122 -24.73 25.24 23.19
N ILE A 123 -24.49 24.38 24.19
CA ILE A 123 -23.89 23.05 23.95
C ILE A 123 -25.05 22.08 23.80
N SER A 124 -25.17 21.47 22.63
CA SER A 124 -26.23 20.50 22.33
C SER A 124 -25.84 19.08 22.72
N ASN A 125 -24.57 18.72 22.55
CA ASN A 125 -24.06 17.38 22.85
C ASN A 125 -22.56 17.41 23.13
N VAL A 126 -22.07 16.41 23.86
CA VAL A 126 -20.63 16.18 24.06
C VAL A 126 -20.32 14.71 23.80
N SER A 127 -19.37 14.45 22.91
CA SER A 127 -18.92 13.10 22.56
C SER A 127 -17.47 12.92 22.99
N VAL A 128 -17.23 12.01 23.93
CA VAL A 128 -15.91 11.76 24.51
C VAL A 128 -15.25 10.62 23.75
N GLY A 129 -14.18 10.91 23.03
CA GLY A 129 -13.36 9.94 22.34
C GLY A 129 -12.13 9.52 23.14
N PRO A 130 -11.32 8.59 22.61
CA PRO A 130 -10.07 8.18 23.25
C PRO A 130 -9.06 9.33 23.36
N SER A 131 -8.87 10.09 22.28
CA SER A 131 -7.84 11.13 22.19
C SER A 131 -8.38 12.56 22.27
N VAL A 132 -9.62 12.78 21.82
CA VAL A 132 -10.27 14.10 21.78
C VAL A 132 -11.69 14.00 22.31
N THR A 133 -12.21 15.10 22.83
CA THR A 133 -13.62 15.29 23.16
C THR A 133 -14.21 16.32 22.20
N ARG A 134 -15.31 15.96 21.53
CA ARG A 134 -16.04 16.86 20.64
C ARG A 134 -17.21 17.49 21.38
N TYR A 135 -17.20 18.82 21.42
CA TYR A 135 -18.31 19.65 21.91
C TYR A 135 -19.13 20.13 20.72
N GLU A 136 -20.39 19.72 20.63
CA GLU A 136 -21.33 20.21 19.63
C GLU A 136 -21.99 21.50 20.14
N LEU A 137 -21.75 22.58 19.41
CA LEU A 137 -22.22 23.93 19.72
C LEU A 137 -23.28 24.37 18.73
N GLN A 138 -24.38 24.91 19.24
CA GLN A 138 -25.40 25.55 18.44
C GLN A 138 -25.33 27.07 18.63
N PRO A 139 -24.85 27.82 17.62
CA PRO A 139 -24.79 29.27 17.69
C PRO A 139 -26.17 29.90 17.52
N GLU A 140 -26.36 31.09 18.09
CA GLU A 140 -27.56 31.90 17.86
C GLU A 140 -27.71 32.33 16.40
N GLN A 141 -28.95 32.65 16.01
CA GLN A 141 -29.27 33.07 14.66
C GLN A 141 -28.50 34.34 14.29
N GLY A 142 -27.90 34.35 13.08
CA GLY A 142 -27.14 35.49 12.57
C GLY A 142 -25.64 35.47 12.86
N VAL A 143 -25.14 34.52 13.66
CA VAL A 143 -23.70 34.34 13.86
C VAL A 143 -23.06 33.76 12.59
N LYS A 144 -22.07 34.48 12.03
CA LYS A 144 -21.28 34.00 10.89
C LYS A 144 -20.30 32.91 11.35
N LEU A 145 -20.34 31.74 10.72
CA LEU A 145 -19.43 30.62 11.03
C LEU A 145 -17.95 31.01 10.94
N ALA A 146 -17.57 31.86 9.98
CA ALA A 146 -16.21 32.37 9.84
C ALA A 146 -15.68 33.05 11.12
N LYS A 147 -16.56 33.71 11.88
CA LYS A 147 -16.19 34.36 13.16
C LYS A 147 -15.85 33.34 14.24
N ILE A 148 -16.51 32.18 14.25
CA ILE A 148 -16.20 31.09 15.20
C ILE A 148 -14.86 30.45 14.82
N VAL A 149 -14.66 30.18 13.53
CA VAL A 149 -13.41 29.58 13.02
C VAL A 149 -12.21 30.50 13.29
N SER A 150 -12.37 31.83 13.17
CA SER A 150 -11.28 32.78 13.45
C SER A 150 -10.86 32.82 14.93
N LEU A 151 -11.72 32.41 15.86
CA LEU A 151 -11.43 32.40 17.30
C LEU A 151 -10.67 31.14 17.76
N SER A 152 -10.19 30.32 16.83
CA SER A 152 -9.49 29.07 17.15
C SER A 152 -8.33 29.27 18.15
N ASN A 153 -7.51 30.30 17.95
CA ASN A 153 -6.37 30.60 18.84
C ASN A 153 -6.81 31.06 20.23
N ASP A 154 -7.86 31.89 20.33
CA ASP A 154 -8.38 32.36 21.62
C ASP A 154 -8.98 31.21 22.43
N ILE A 155 -9.73 30.33 21.76
CA ILE A 155 -10.32 29.14 22.37
C ILE A 155 -9.22 28.20 22.86
N LYS A 156 -8.21 27.96 22.02
CA LYS A 156 -7.03 27.15 22.36
C LYS A 156 -6.31 27.68 23.60
N MET A 157 -6.09 28.99 23.67
CA MET A 157 -5.46 29.66 24.81
C MET A 157 -6.29 29.51 26.09
N ARG A 158 -7.61 29.74 26.02
CA ARG A 158 -8.51 29.66 27.19
C ARG A 158 -8.67 28.24 27.73
N LEU A 159 -8.64 27.24 26.86
CA LEU A 159 -8.69 25.84 27.24
C LEU A 159 -7.34 25.27 27.67
N ALA A 160 -6.25 26.04 27.51
CA ALA A 160 -4.88 25.56 27.67
C ALA A 160 -4.61 24.27 26.86
N ALA A 161 -5.19 24.18 25.66
CA ALA A 161 -5.11 23.01 24.80
C ALA A 161 -3.88 23.08 23.88
N ALA A 162 -3.25 21.92 23.64
CA ALA A 162 -2.11 21.82 22.72
C ALA A 162 -2.50 22.17 21.28
N ASP A 163 -3.71 21.78 20.87
CA ASP A 163 -4.34 22.19 19.62
C ASP A 163 -5.86 22.00 19.69
N ILE A 164 -6.62 22.58 18.75
CA ILE A 164 -8.07 22.32 18.63
C ILE A 164 -8.46 22.23 17.16
N ARG A 165 -9.53 21.47 16.86
CA ARG A 165 -10.12 21.40 15.52
C ARG A 165 -11.57 21.90 15.55
N ILE A 166 -11.89 22.81 14.65
CA ILE A 166 -13.25 23.36 14.50
C ILE A 166 -13.85 22.82 13.20
N GLU A 167 -14.94 22.07 13.32
CA GLU A 167 -15.74 21.53 12.21
C GLU A 167 -17.05 22.33 12.10
N ALA A 168 -17.14 23.19 11.08
CA ALA A 168 -18.27 24.11 10.91
C ALA A 168 -18.74 24.14 9.44
N PRO A 169 -19.98 23.74 9.12
CA PRO A 169 -20.93 23.01 9.97
C PRO A 169 -20.58 21.51 10.11
N ILE A 170 -21.10 20.86 11.15
CA ILE A 170 -21.08 19.39 11.23
C ILE A 170 -21.98 18.84 10.12
N PRO A 171 -21.52 17.89 9.28
CA PRO A 171 -22.33 17.29 8.23
C PRO A 171 -23.68 16.76 8.76
N GLY A 172 -24.78 17.22 8.17
CA GLY A 172 -26.14 16.81 8.56
C GLY A 172 -26.69 17.46 9.83
N LYS A 173 -25.97 18.40 10.46
CA LYS A 173 -26.45 19.14 11.65
C LYS A 173 -26.23 20.66 11.51
N SER A 174 -27.15 21.45 12.05
CA SER A 174 -26.98 22.91 12.19
C SER A 174 -26.15 23.27 13.44
N ALA A 175 -24.97 22.67 13.57
CA ALA A 175 -24.09 22.81 14.72
C ALA A 175 -22.62 22.94 14.29
N VAL A 176 -21.79 23.45 15.20
CA VAL A 176 -20.33 23.55 15.09
C VAL A 176 -19.71 22.57 16.06
N GLY A 177 -18.82 21.70 15.58
CA GLY A 177 -18.06 20.78 16.42
C GLY A 177 -16.72 21.39 16.80
N ILE A 178 -16.42 21.51 18.08
CA ILE A 178 -15.08 21.84 18.55
C ILE A 178 -14.48 20.61 19.22
N GLU A 179 -13.40 20.10 18.63
CA GLU A 179 -12.63 18.98 19.16
C GLU A 179 -11.49 19.52 20.01
N VAL A 180 -11.48 19.11 21.28
CA VAL A 180 -10.46 19.47 22.26
C VAL A 180 -9.72 18.20 22.66
N PRO A 181 -8.38 18.17 22.58
CA PRO A 181 -7.57 17.05 23.06
C PRO A 181 -7.85 16.75 24.53
N ASN A 182 -7.99 15.46 24.84
CA ASN A 182 -8.10 15.01 26.22
C ASN A 182 -6.73 15.18 26.90
N LYS A 183 -6.70 15.60 28.18
CA LYS A 183 -5.44 15.64 28.95
C LYS A 183 -4.79 14.27 29.04
N ASN A 184 -5.59 13.25 29.31
CA ASN A 184 -5.18 11.86 29.36
C ASN A 184 -5.76 11.12 28.14
N SER A 185 -5.00 11.11 27.04
CA SER A 185 -5.39 10.33 25.86
C SER A 185 -5.34 8.83 26.16
N GLN A 186 -6.38 8.10 25.76
CA GLN A 186 -6.47 6.66 25.95
C GLN A 186 -5.88 5.92 24.75
N VAL A 187 -5.05 4.93 25.05
CA VAL A 187 -4.55 3.99 24.03
C VAL A 187 -5.72 3.13 23.54
N VAL A 188 -5.90 3.09 22.22
CA VAL A 188 -6.86 2.17 21.59
C VAL A 188 -6.15 0.85 21.34
N TYR A 189 -6.52 -0.18 22.11
CA TYR A 189 -5.91 -1.51 21.98
C TYR A 189 -6.55 -2.32 20.86
N LEU A 190 -5.73 -3.05 20.11
CA LEU A 190 -6.19 -3.98 19.08
C LEU A 190 -7.13 -5.05 19.66
N GLY A 191 -6.85 -5.54 20.88
CA GLY A 191 -7.71 -6.52 21.55
C GLY A 191 -9.14 -6.03 21.75
N ASP A 192 -9.35 -4.73 21.99
CA ASP A 192 -10.69 -4.13 22.13
C ASP A 192 -11.42 -4.09 20.79
N ILE A 193 -10.68 -3.83 19.71
CA ILE A 193 -11.23 -3.75 18.35
C ILE A 193 -11.66 -5.15 17.89
N LEU A 194 -10.76 -6.13 17.98
CA LEU A 194 -11.01 -7.49 17.47
C LEU A 194 -12.02 -8.28 18.32
N SER A 195 -12.21 -7.90 19.58
CA SER A 195 -13.25 -8.49 20.44
C SER A 195 -14.62 -7.80 20.32
N SER A 196 -14.70 -6.70 19.57
CA SER A 196 -15.96 -5.96 19.43
C SER A 196 -16.96 -6.74 18.57
N PRO A 197 -18.29 -6.60 18.84
CA PRO A 197 -19.32 -7.17 17.96
C PRO A 197 -19.22 -6.66 16.52
N ALA A 198 -18.85 -5.38 16.35
CA ALA A 198 -18.63 -4.77 15.04
C ALA A 198 -17.57 -5.52 14.22
N PHE A 199 -16.53 -6.05 14.88
CA PHE A 199 -15.56 -6.92 14.22
C PHE A 199 -16.09 -8.35 14.13
N LEU A 200 -16.47 -9.01 15.22
CA LEU A 200 -16.78 -10.45 15.20
C LEU A 200 -17.98 -10.81 14.31
N GLU A 201 -19.04 -10.01 14.31
CA GLU A 201 -20.33 -10.36 13.68
C GLU A 201 -20.47 -9.84 12.25
N ASN A 202 -19.51 -9.08 11.73
CA ASN A 202 -19.61 -8.55 10.38
C ASN A 202 -19.53 -9.66 9.32
N LYS A 203 -20.10 -9.41 8.14
CA LYS A 203 -20.09 -10.32 6.98
C LYS A 203 -19.20 -9.79 5.84
N MET A 204 -18.23 -8.94 6.16
CA MET A 204 -17.34 -8.32 5.18
C MET A 204 -16.36 -9.37 4.61
N LYS A 205 -15.98 -9.21 3.34
CA LYS A 205 -15.15 -10.20 2.65
C LYS A 205 -13.68 -10.13 3.11
N LEU A 206 -13.17 -8.92 3.37
CA LEU A 206 -11.81 -8.69 3.84
C LEU A 206 -11.80 -7.57 4.90
N ALA A 207 -12.35 -7.90 6.07
CA ALA A 207 -12.54 -7.00 7.19
C ALA A 207 -11.22 -6.69 7.90
N PHE A 208 -11.00 -5.43 8.24
CA PHE A 208 -9.98 -5.06 9.22
C PHE A 208 -10.46 -3.95 10.16
N GLY A 209 -9.95 -3.99 11.39
CA GLY A 209 -10.22 -2.97 12.39
C GLY A 209 -9.38 -1.72 12.14
N VAL A 210 -10.01 -0.56 11.96
CA VAL A 210 -9.30 0.70 11.74
C VAL A 210 -8.89 1.32 13.07
N GLY A 211 -9.78 1.28 14.07
CA GLY A 211 -9.59 1.98 15.33
C GLY A 211 -10.91 2.26 16.04
N LYS A 212 -10.92 3.33 16.82
CA LYS A 212 -12.14 3.92 17.38
C LYS A 212 -12.33 5.32 16.79
N ASP A 213 -13.58 5.70 16.55
CA ASP A 213 -13.90 7.07 16.16
C ASP A 213 -13.80 8.04 17.35
N ILE A 214 -14.07 9.31 17.07
CA ILE A 214 -14.16 10.39 18.05
C ILE A 214 -15.18 10.17 19.18
N GLY A 215 -16.13 9.25 19.01
CA GLY A 215 -17.11 8.87 20.03
C GLY A 215 -16.71 7.59 20.77
N GLY A 216 -15.51 7.04 20.48
CA GLY A 216 -15.03 5.79 21.05
C GLY A 216 -15.64 4.54 20.42
N LYS A 217 -16.47 4.67 19.38
CA LYS A 217 -17.08 3.52 18.71
C LYS A 217 -16.05 2.83 17.83
N VAL A 218 -15.99 1.50 17.90
CA VAL A 218 -15.09 0.72 17.05
C VAL A 218 -15.47 0.86 15.59
N VAL A 219 -14.47 1.15 14.76
CA VAL A 219 -14.59 1.28 13.31
C VAL A 219 -13.92 0.10 12.63
N VAL A 220 -14.70 -0.62 11.83
CA VAL A 220 -14.26 -1.76 11.01
C VAL A 220 -14.63 -1.46 9.56
N THR A 221 -13.74 -1.79 8.63
CA THR A 221 -13.96 -1.57 7.20
C THR A 221 -13.57 -2.81 6.38
N ASP A 222 -13.92 -2.80 5.09
CA ASP A 222 -13.74 -3.92 4.15
C ASP A 222 -12.82 -3.52 3.00
N ILE A 223 -11.64 -4.13 2.91
CA ILE A 223 -10.70 -3.92 1.80
C ILE A 223 -11.35 -4.37 0.48
N ALA A 224 -12.22 -5.37 0.47
CA ALA A 224 -12.85 -5.82 -0.77
C ALA A 224 -13.80 -4.77 -1.38
N LYS A 225 -14.29 -3.80 -0.59
CA LYS A 225 -15.07 -2.65 -1.07
C LYS A 225 -14.21 -1.45 -1.46
N MET A 226 -12.97 -1.40 -0.96
CA MET A 226 -11.94 -0.41 -1.27
C MET A 226 -10.77 -1.18 -1.89
N PRO A 227 -10.91 -1.66 -3.14
CA PRO A 227 -10.08 -2.76 -3.67
C PRO A 227 -8.58 -2.48 -3.64
N HIS A 228 -8.20 -1.21 -3.54
CA HIS A 228 -6.85 -0.77 -3.21
C HIS A 228 -6.90 0.31 -2.12
N LEU A 229 -5.93 0.28 -1.20
CA LEU A 229 -5.80 1.20 -0.07
C LEU A 229 -4.41 1.86 -0.11
N LEU A 230 -4.37 3.19 0.01
CA LEU A 230 -3.13 3.95 0.20
C LEU A 230 -3.05 4.42 1.65
N VAL A 231 -1.94 4.10 2.33
CA VAL A 231 -1.66 4.55 3.70
C VAL A 231 -0.46 5.49 3.67
N ALA A 232 -0.65 6.73 4.12
CA ALA A 232 0.37 7.76 4.14
C ALA A 232 0.44 8.44 5.52
N GLY A 233 1.64 8.80 5.95
CA GLY A 233 1.89 9.49 7.20
C GLY A 233 3.38 9.74 7.40
N ALA A 234 3.73 10.81 8.13
CA ALA A 234 5.11 11.08 8.51
C ALA A 234 5.64 10.00 9.49
N THR A 235 6.96 9.93 9.65
CA THR A 235 7.58 9.06 10.68
C THR A 235 6.99 9.38 12.05
N GLY A 236 6.58 8.33 12.79
CA GLY A 236 5.94 8.48 14.09
C GLY A 236 4.44 8.77 14.05
N ALA A 237 3.83 8.99 12.88
CA ALA A 237 2.38 9.20 12.76
C ALA A 237 1.54 7.91 12.91
N GLY A 238 2.19 6.74 13.06
CA GLY A 238 1.51 5.46 13.25
C GLY A 238 1.25 4.64 11.98
N LYS A 239 1.88 4.97 10.84
CA LYS A 239 1.75 4.21 9.57
C LYS A 239 2.01 2.71 9.78
N SER A 240 3.16 2.36 10.34
CA SER A 240 3.55 0.97 10.56
C SER A 240 2.61 0.24 11.54
N VAL A 241 2.15 0.92 12.58
CA VAL A 241 1.16 0.38 13.54
C VAL A 241 -0.17 0.09 12.85
N SER A 242 -0.61 0.95 11.94
CA SER A 242 -1.83 0.76 11.14
C SER A 242 -1.70 -0.45 10.21
N ILE A 243 -0.55 -0.62 9.53
CA ILE A 243 -0.29 -1.79 8.67
C ILE A 243 -0.29 -3.08 9.49
N ASN A 244 0.38 -3.10 10.63
CA ASN A 244 0.38 -4.26 11.54
C ASN A 244 -1.03 -4.58 12.06
N THR A 245 -1.83 -3.55 12.36
CA THR A 245 -3.23 -3.71 12.79
C THR A 245 -4.09 -4.35 11.69
N LEU A 246 -3.86 -3.97 10.43
CA LEU A 246 -4.50 -4.58 9.28
C LEU A 246 -4.08 -6.06 9.18
N ILE A 247 -2.79 -6.37 9.16
CA ILE A 247 -2.29 -7.75 9.04
C ILE A 247 -2.83 -8.63 10.17
N MET A 248 -2.75 -8.16 11.42
CA MET A 248 -3.29 -8.88 12.57
C MET A 248 -4.81 -9.12 12.44
N SER A 249 -5.57 -8.13 11.96
CA SER A 249 -7.01 -8.33 11.71
C SER A 249 -7.25 -9.48 10.74
N ILE A 250 -6.37 -9.66 9.74
CA ILE A 250 -6.47 -10.78 8.81
C ILE A 250 -6.12 -12.11 9.50
N LEU A 251 -5.00 -12.17 10.22
CA LEU A 251 -4.55 -13.41 10.87
C LEU A 251 -5.52 -13.92 11.94
N TYR A 252 -6.21 -13.02 12.62
CA TYR A 252 -7.23 -13.38 13.62
C TYR A 252 -8.57 -13.81 13.02
N ARG A 253 -8.79 -13.63 11.72
CA ARG A 253 -10.11 -13.79 11.09
C ARG A 253 -10.14 -14.74 9.89
N TYR A 254 -9.08 -14.80 9.11
CA TYR A 254 -9.03 -15.53 7.86
C TYR A 254 -7.94 -16.60 7.89
N SER A 255 -8.27 -17.79 7.39
CA SER A 255 -7.30 -18.87 7.18
C SER A 255 -6.46 -18.62 5.91
N PRO A 256 -5.32 -19.31 5.74
CA PRO A 256 -4.50 -19.26 4.51
C PRO A 256 -5.22 -19.75 3.25
N GLU A 257 -6.32 -20.50 3.40
CA GLU A 257 -7.17 -20.93 2.29
C GLU A 257 -8.14 -19.82 1.84
N GLU A 258 -8.46 -18.89 2.74
CA GLU A 258 -9.34 -17.76 2.47
C GLU A 258 -8.55 -16.53 2.00
N VAL A 259 -7.38 -16.26 2.60
CA VAL A 259 -6.54 -15.10 2.28
C VAL A 259 -5.08 -15.50 2.22
N ARG A 260 -4.42 -15.12 1.12
CA ARG A 260 -2.99 -15.22 0.89
C ARG A 260 -2.36 -13.84 0.79
N MET A 261 -1.10 -13.72 1.20
CA MET A 261 -0.40 -12.44 1.27
C MET A 261 0.90 -12.44 0.49
N ILE A 262 1.21 -11.30 -0.13
CA ILE A 262 2.55 -10.92 -0.59
C ILE A 262 2.93 -9.68 0.18
N MET A 263 4.09 -9.70 0.81
CA MET A 263 4.60 -8.57 1.59
C MET A 263 5.90 -8.08 0.96
N VAL A 264 5.99 -6.77 0.75
CA VAL A 264 7.17 -6.07 0.25
C VAL A 264 7.62 -5.08 1.30
N ASP A 265 8.84 -5.26 1.81
CA ASP A 265 9.47 -4.40 2.82
C ASP A 265 10.89 -4.07 2.36
N PRO A 266 11.05 -3.00 1.57
CA PRO A 266 12.37 -2.61 1.05
C PRO A 266 13.31 -2.09 2.14
N LYS A 267 12.77 -1.75 3.33
CA LYS A 267 13.55 -1.20 4.44
C LYS A 267 14.02 -2.27 5.42
N VAL A 268 13.44 -3.47 5.37
CA VAL A 268 13.80 -4.61 6.21
C VAL A 268 13.55 -4.32 7.70
N VAL A 269 12.53 -3.53 8.02
CA VAL A 269 12.24 -3.08 9.38
C VAL A 269 10.89 -3.60 9.87
N GLU A 270 9.85 -3.49 9.04
CA GLU A 270 8.47 -3.55 9.51
C GLU A 270 7.85 -4.93 9.30
N LEU A 271 8.05 -5.55 8.13
CA LEU A 271 7.30 -6.75 7.74
C LEU A 271 8.09 -8.05 7.90
N GLN A 272 9.41 -7.99 8.15
CA GLN A 272 10.25 -9.19 8.26
C GLN A 272 9.79 -10.17 9.36
N VAL A 273 9.16 -9.65 10.41
CA VAL A 273 8.60 -10.44 11.52
C VAL A 273 7.53 -11.44 11.05
N TYR A 274 6.92 -11.21 9.88
CA TYR A 274 5.89 -12.08 9.31
C TYR A 274 6.43 -13.26 8.51
N ASN A 275 7.75 -13.37 8.29
CA ASN A 275 8.31 -14.52 7.60
C ASN A 275 7.94 -15.84 8.30
N GLY A 276 7.48 -16.82 7.52
CA GLY A 276 7.11 -18.15 8.02
C GLY A 276 5.63 -18.31 8.41
N ILE A 277 4.81 -17.26 8.38
CA ILE A 277 3.36 -17.44 8.53
C ILE A 277 2.78 -18.21 7.32
N PRO A 278 1.75 -19.06 7.51
CA PRO A 278 1.22 -19.89 6.44
C PRO A 278 0.44 -19.09 5.36
N HIS A 279 0.10 -17.83 5.64
CA HIS A 279 -0.60 -16.95 4.71
C HIS A 279 0.31 -16.40 3.60
N LEU A 280 1.63 -16.38 3.80
CA LEU A 280 2.54 -15.87 2.78
C LEU A 280 2.60 -16.79 1.55
N LEU A 281 2.63 -16.19 0.36
CA LEU A 281 2.89 -16.89 -0.91
C LEU A 281 4.39 -17.01 -1.22
N ILE A 282 5.15 -16.04 -0.73
CA ILE A 282 6.60 -15.97 -0.81
C ILE A 282 7.15 -15.33 0.45
N PRO A 283 8.42 -15.58 0.80
CA PRO A 283 9.12 -14.81 1.83
C PRO A 283 9.00 -13.30 1.59
N VAL A 284 9.04 -12.52 2.66
CA VAL A 284 8.91 -11.05 2.60
C VAL A 284 9.98 -10.50 1.65
N VAL A 285 9.51 -9.79 0.63
CA VAL A 285 10.34 -9.31 -0.46
C VAL A 285 11.04 -8.03 -0.06
N THR A 286 12.37 -8.04 -0.09
CA THR A 286 13.21 -6.88 0.22
C THR A 286 13.82 -6.23 -1.03
N ASP A 287 14.14 -7.03 -2.05
CA ASP A 287 14.74 -6.55 -3.28
C ASP A 287 13.67 -5.92 -4.22
N PRO A 288 13.89 -4.68 -4.72
CA PRO A 288 12.94 -4.02 -5.61
C PRO A 288 12.64 -4.76 -6.93
N LYS A 289 13.61 -5.51 -7.47
CA LYS A 289 13.39 -6.29 -8.70
C LYS A 289 12.52 -7.50 -8.41
N LYS A 290 12.74 -8.16 -7.27
CA LYS A 290 11.86 -9.22 -6.79
C LYS A 290 10.45 -8.69 -6.51
N ALA A 291 10.32 -7.47 -6.00
CA ALA A 291 9.02 -6.84 -5.80
C ALA A 291 8.28 -6.60 -7.13
N ALA A 292 8.99 -6.09 -8.15
CA ALA A 292 8.44 -5.93 -9.50
C ALA A 292 8.00 -7.28 -10.10
N ALA A 293 8.79 -8.34 -9.90
CA ALA A 293 8.44 -9.69 -10.34
C ALA A 293 7.19 -10.23 -9.61
N ALA A 294 7.06 -10.01 -8.30
CA ALA A 294 5.86 -10.40 -7.54
C ALA A 294 4.60 -9.68 -8.03
N LEU A 295 4.71 -8.40 -8.41
CA LEU A 295 3.60 -7.65 -9.01
C LEU A 295 3.24 -8.17 -10.41
N ASN A 296 4.24 -8.50 -11.24
CA ASN A 296 4.00 -9.12 -12.54
C ASN A 296 3.30 -10.49 -12.39
N TRP A 297 3.69 -11.28 -11.41
CA TRP A 297 3.00 -12.52 -11.06
C TRP A 297 1.54 -12.25 -10.67
N ALA A 298 1.26 -11.21 -9.86
CA ALA A 298 -0.10 -10.86 -9.50
C ALA A 298 -0.97 -10.47 -10.71
N VAL A 299 -0.39 -9.80 -11.71
CA VAL A 299 -1.07 -9.48 -12.98
C VAL A 299 -1.37 -10.77 -13.78
N ALA A 300 -0.43 -11.71 -13.82
CA ALA A 300 -0.62 -13.00 -14.48
C ALA A 300 -1.70 -13.83 -13.78
N GLU A 301 -1.69 -13.89 -12.44
CA GLU A 301 -2.71 -14.56 -11.63
C GLU A 301 -4.08 -13.92 -11.81
N MET A 302 -4.18 -12.58 -11.81
CA MET A 302 -5.43 -11.86 -12.12
C MET A 302 -5.98 -12.27 -13.49
N THR A 303 -5.12 -12.31 -14.52
CA THR A 303 -5.51 -12.71 -15.88
C THR A 303 -5.96 -14.17 -15.94
N SER A 304 -5.26 -15.06 -15.23
CA SER A 304 -5.62 -16.47 -15.08
C SER A 304 -7.01 -16.62 -14.44
N ARG A 305 -7.28 -15.88 -13.35
CA ARG A 305 -8.58 -15.87 -12.68
C ARG A 305 -9.70 -15.39 -13.59
N TYR A 306 -9.50 -14.33 -14.36
CA TYR A 306 -10.51 -13.87 -15.32
C TYR A 306 -10.87 -14.93 -16.36
N LYS A 307 -9.88 -15.69 -16.86
CA LYS A 307 -10.14 -16.82 -17.77
C LYS A 307 -10.96 -17.91 -17.09
N LYS A 308 -10.64 -18.26 -15.84
CA LYS A 308 -11.44 -19.21 -15.04
C LYS A 308 -12.87 -18.69 -14.83
N PHE A 309 -13.03 -17.42 -14.47
CA PHE A 309 -14.35 -16.84 -14.24
C PHE A 309 -15.21 -16.87 -15.51
N ALA A 310 -14.62 -16.53 -16.66
CA ALA A 310 -15.29 -16.62 -17.95
C ALA A 310 -15.68 -18.06 -18.31
N ALA A 311 -14.77 -19.03 -18.14
CA ALA A 311 -15.02 -20.45 -18.42
C ALA A 311 -16.18 -21.02 -17.57
N TYR A 312 -16.31 -20.57 -16.32
CA TYR A 312 -17.38 -20.99 -15.42
C TYR A 312 -18.60 -20.06 -15.44
N GLY A 313 -18.63 -19.03 -16.29
CA GLY A 313 -19.78 -18.13 -16.44
C GLY A 313 -20.08 -17.28 -15.19
N VAL A 314 -19.06 -16.95 -14.40
CA VAL A 314 -19.18 -16.18 -13.15
C VAL A 314 -18.51 -14.81 -13.29
N ARG A 315 -18.94 -13.83 -12.49
CA ARG A 315 -18.47 -12.43 -12.60
C ARG A 315 -17.29 -12.11 -11.69
N ASP A 316 -17.17 -12.80 -10.56
CA ASP A 316 -16.18 -12.49 -9.53
C ASP A 316 -15.68 -13.74 -8.80
N LEU A 317 -14.72 -13.53 -7.91
CA LEU A 317 -14.12 -14.57 -7.07
C LEU A 317 -15.16 -15.28 -6.18
N SER A 318 -16.15 -14.54 -5.69
CA SER A 318 -17.18 -15.13 -4.81
C SER A 318 -18.06 -16.10 -5.58
N GLY A 319 -18.54 -15.70 -6.77
CA GLY A 319 -19.32 -16.56 -7.65
C GLY A 319 -18.53 -17.78 -8.12
N TYR A 320 -17.24 -17.62 -8.43
CA TYR A 320 -16.37 -18.75 -8.73
C TYR A 320 -16.30 -19.73 -7.56
N ASN A 321 -15.95 -19.24 -6.36
CA ASN A 321 -15.79 -20.08 -5.18
C ASN A 321 -17.10 -20.76 -4.74
N GLU A 322 -18.24 -20.08 -4.87
CA GLU A 322 -19.55 -20.67 -4.63
C GLU A 322 -19.84 -21.82 -5.60
N LYS A 323 -19.57 -21.62 -6.89
CA LYS A 323 -19.75 -22.66 -7.90
C LYS A 323 -18.84 -23.86 -7.66
N ILE A 324 -17.55 -23.64 -7.34
CA ILE A 324 -16.61 -24.72 -7.06
C ILE A 324 -17.00 -25.49 -5.80
N ARG A 325 -17.49 -24.82 -4.75
CA ARG A 325 -17.98 -25.51 -3.53
C ARG A 325 -19.25 -26.31 -3.75
N GLY A 326 -20.03 -25.98 -4.79
CA GLY A 326 -21.22 -26.74 -5.17
C GLY A 326 -20.93 -28.03 -5.95
N LEU A 327 -19.70 -28.24 -6.42
CA LEU A 327 -19.27 -29.45 -7.12
C LEU A 327 -18.88 -30.54 -6.12
N SER A 328 -19.03 -31.81 -6.51
CA SER A 328 -18.52 -32.94 -5.73
C SER A 328 -16.99 -32.97 -5.70
N GLU A 329 -16.40 -33.60 -4.68
CA GLU A 329 -14.94 -33.73 -4.58
C GLU A 329 -14.34 -34.44 -5.81
N GLU A 330 -15.02 -35.47 -6.33
CA GLU A 330 -14.60 -36.20 -7.53
C GLU A 330 -14.55 -35.31 -8.78
N GLU A 331 -15.56 -34.46 -8.98
CA GLU A 331 -15.58 -33.49 -10.09
C GLU A 331 -14.44 -32.47 -9.96
N ARG A 332 -14.19 -32.00 -8.73
CA ARG A 332 -13.12 -31.05 -8.46
C ARG A 332 -11.74 -31.66 -8.69
N GLU A 333 -11.51 -32.89 -8.25
CA GLU A 333 -10.24 -33.58 -8.47
C GLU A 333 -10.00 -33.88 -9.96
N LYS A 334 -11.03 -34.31 -10.68
CA LYS A 334 -10.94 -34.62 -12.11
C LYS A 334 -10.61 -33.39 -12.95
N GLU A 335 -11.15 -32.22 -12.61
CA GLU A 335 -10.92 -30.97 -13.32
C GLU A 335 -9.80 -30.09 -12.71
N GLY A 336 -9.18 -30.53 -11.61
CA GLY A 336 -8.12 -29.75 -10.93
C GLY A 336 -8.63 -28.43 -10.33
N LEU A 337 -9.83 -28.43 -9.74
CA LEU A 337 -10.52 -27.24 -9.27
C LEU A 337 -10.36 -27.00 -7.76
N SER A 338 -9.66 -25.93 -7.43
CA SER A 338 -9.54 -25.42 -6.08
C SER A 338 -10.36 -24.14 -5.86
N VAL A 339 -10.84 -23.98 -4.63
CA VAL A 339 -11.33 -22.69 -4.14
C VAL A 339 -10.15 -21.73 -4.12
N LEU A 340 -10.36 -20.53 -4.64
CA LEU A 340 -9.30 -19.54 -4.78
C LEU A 340 -9.29 -18.57 -3.58
N PRO A 341 -8.14 -18.35 -2.93
CA PRO A 341 -8.04 -17.39 -1.84
C PRO A 341 -8.11 -15.96 -2.39
N GLN A 342 -8.52 -15.01 -1.56
CA GLN A 342 -8.23 -13.59 -1.80
C GLN A 342 -6.70 -13.38 -1.68
N ILE A 343 -6.14 -12.48 -2.51
CA ILE A 343 -4.72 -12.14 -2.44
C ILE A 343 -4.59 -10.70 -1.99
N LEU A 344 -3.89 -10.49 -0.88
CA LEU A 344 -3.57 -9.18 -0.33
C LEU A 344 -2.09 -8.89 -0.55
N ILE A 345 -1.78 -7.82 -1.31
CA ILE A 345 -0.41 -7.38 -1.55
C ILE A 345 -0.18 -6.14 -0.69
N ILE A 346 0.81 -6.21 0.20
CA ILE A 346 1.18 -5.13 1.13
C ILE A 346 2.57 -4.64 0.75
N ILE A 347 2.72 -3.34 0.54
CA ILE A 347 3.98 -2.68 0.22
C ILE A 347 4.20 -1.59 1.27
N ASP A 348 5.27 -1.72 2.07
CA ASP A 348 5.64 -0.73 3.09
C ASP A 348 6.47 0.45 2.56
#